data_AF-A0A5C7M7I6-F1
#
_entry.id   AF-A0A5C7M7I6-F1
#
_cell.length_a   1.000
_cell.length_b   1.000
_cell.length_c   1.000
_cell.angle_alpha   90.00
_cell.angle_beta   90.00
_cell.angle_gamma   90.00
#
_symmetry.space_group_name_H-M   'P 1'
#
loop_
_entity.id
_entity.type
_entity.pdbx_description
1 polymer ?
#
loop_
_entity_poly.entity_id
_entity_poly.type
_entity_poly.pdbx_seq_one_letter_code
_entity_poly.pdbx_strand_id
1 'polypeptide(L)'
;MSARILHPSEEPLRLGALATVLDGARMLALRSWHPDRYDVYHCAQRAWRAQNIPVPYSAIIYQLRRLVESGNVLAFNDAQGRSREDIAGLYAAARDHVLSQRPSGPVPPAPAAALDARLSA
;
A
#
# COMPACT_ATOMS: atom_id res chain seq x y z
N MET A 1 16.29 -0.93 22.80
CA MET A 1 15.31 -1.01 21.69
C MET A 1 16.00 -1.62 20.49
N SER A 2 15.91 -2.94 20.31
CA SER A 2 16.58 -3.62 19.19
C SER A 2 15.82 -3.36 17.89
N ALA A 3 16.50 -2.80 16.90
CA ALA A 3 16.07 -2.88 15.51
C ALA A 3 15.99 -4.38 15.16
N ARG A 4 14.77 -4.92 15.06
CA ARG A 4 14.57 -6.24 14.46
C ARG A 4 15.10 -6.15 13.04
N ILE A 5 16.22 -6.81 12.78
CA ILE A 5 16.64 -7.14 11.42
C ILE A 5 15.53 -8.03 10.87
N LEU A 6 14.68 -7.45 10.04
CA LEU A 6 13.52 -8.13 9.47
C LEU A 6 13.97 -9.02 8.33
N HIS A 7 13.37 -10.19 8.24
CA HIS A 7 13.74 -11.18 7.23
C HIS A 7 13.27 -10.69 5.86
N PRO A 8 14.06 -10.85 4.77
CA PRO A 8 13.69 -10.42 3.41
C PRO A 8 12.37 -11.02 2.90
N SER A 9 11.91 -12.13 3.48
CA SER A 9 10.62 -12.78 3.17
C SER A 9 9.40 -12.04 3.74
N GLU A 10 9.58 -11.14 4.70
CA GLU A 10 8.50 -10.33 5.29
C GLU A 10 8.24 -9.03 4.51
N GLU A 11 9.18 -8.63 3.65
CA GLU A 11 9.13 -7.38 2.88
C GLU A 11 8.04 -7.40 1.78
N PRO A 12 7.86 -8.47 0.98
CA PRO A 12 6.78 -8.56 0.00
C PRO A 12 5.39 -8.62 0.65
N LEU A 13 5.28 -9.27 1.81
CA LEU A 13 4.03 -9.35 2.59
C LEU A 13 3.63 -7.95 3.12
N ARG A 14 4.61 -7.11 3.47
CA ARG A 14 4.37 -5.72 3.88
C ARG A 14 3.94 -4.81 2.74
N LEU A 15 4.48 -4.99 1.53
CA LEU A 15 4.04 -4.21 0.36
C LEU A 15 2.60 -4.56 -0.04
N GLY A 16 2.24 -5.85 -0.03
CA GLY A 16 0.87 -6.29 -0.27
C GLY A 16 -0.11 -5.69 0.75
N ALA A 17 0.23 -5.80 2.04
CA ALA A 17 -0.54 -5.22 3.13
C ALA A 17 -0.71 -3.69 3.01
N LEU A 18 0.37 -2.97 2.69
CA LEU A 18 0.34 -1.53 2.48
C LEU A 18 -0.56 -1.16 1.30
N ALA A 19 -0.49 -1.91 0.20
CA ALA A 19 -1.37 -1.72 -0.95
C ALA A 19 -2.85 -1.97 -0.60
N THR A 20 -3.16 -2.96 0.24
CA THR A 20 -4.54 -3.22 0.70
C THR A 20 -5.07 -2.06 1.54
N VAL A 21 -4.25 -1.46 2.43
CA VAL A 21 -4.67 -0.29 3.20
C VAL A 21 -4.89 0.93 2.31
N LEU A 22 -4.01 1.16 1.33
CA LEU A 22 -4.13 2.27 0.36
C LEU A 22 -5.40 2.13 -0.50
N ASP A 23 -5.76 0.92 -0.94
CA ASP A 23 -7.02 0.70 -1.67
C ASP A 23 -8.26 0.89 -0.77
N GLY A 24 -8.19 0.46 0.49
CA GLY A 24 -9.22 0.76 1.48
C GLY A 24 -9.42 2.27 1.69
N ALA A 25 -8.33 3.03 1.76
CA ALA A 25 -8.36 4.47 1.90
C ALA A 25 -8.92 5.16 0.65
N ARG A 26 -8.57 4.68 -0.55
CA ARG A 26 -9.17 5.11 -1.83
C ARG A 26 -10.69 4.98 -1.80
N MET A 27 -11.19 3.82 -1.37
CA MET A 27 -12.62 3.55 -1.31
C MET A 27 -13.34 4.38 -0.23
N LEU A 28 -12.65 4.78 0.85
CA LEU A 28 -13.18 5.73 1.82
C LEU A 28 -13.18 7.15 1.27
N ALA A 29 -12.14 7.56 0.53
CA ALA A 29 -12.10 8.88 -0.09
C ALA A 29 -13.29 9.10 -1.02
N LEU A 30 -13.56 8.16 -1.93
CA LEU A 30 -14.70 8.22 -2.85
C LEU A 30 -16.06 8.32 -2.15
N ARG A 31 -16.19 7.79 -0.93
CA ARG A 31 -17.47 7.71 -0.22
C ARG A 31 -17.67 8.79 0.81
N SER A 32 -16.60 9.26 1.44
CA SER A 32 -16.67 10.01 2.68
C SER A 32 -15.77 11.23 2.70
N TRP A 33 -14.86 11.41 1.74
CA TRP A 33 -14.00 12.58 1.74
C TRP A 33 -14.83 13.86 1.68
N HIS A 34 -14.42 14.84 2.49
CA HIS A 34 -14.99 16.17 2.53
C HIS A 34 -13.90 17.14 3.00
N PRO A 35 -13.73 18.31 2.34
CA PRO A 35 -12.64 19.23 2.63
C PRO A 35 -12.57 19.62 4.12
N ASP A 36 -13.72 19.94 4.73
CA ASP A 36 -13.73 20.43 6.12
C ASP A 36 -13.95 19.38 7.21
N ARG A 37 -14.37 18.15 6.85
CA ARG A 37 -14.92 17.18 7.82
C ARG A 37 -14.26 15.81 7.80
N TYR A 38 -13.65 15.45 6.68
CA TYR A 38 -13.12 14.10 6.49
C TYR A 38 -12.02 14.14 5.44
N ASP A 39 -10.86 14.65 5.86
CA ASP A 39 -9.72 14.89 4.99
C ASP A 39 -9.03 13.59 4.54
N VAL A 40 -7.96 13.78 3.77
CA VAL A 40 -7.06 12.73 3.34
C VAL A 40 -6.59 11.84 4.50
N TYR A 41 -6.16 12.37 5.64
CA TYR A 41 -5.64 11.56 6.75
C TYR A 41 -6.72 10.74 7.45
N HIS A 42 -7.94 11.26 7.56
CA HIS A 42 -9.09 10.52 8.10
C HIS A 42 -9.39 9.28 7.23
N CYS A 43 -9.30 9.41 5.90
CA CYS A 43 -9.42 8.27 5.00
C CYS A 43 -8.34 7.21 5.27
N ALA A 44 -7.07 7.62 5.36
CA ALA A 44 -5.95 6.72 5.67
C ALA A 44 -6.11 6.04 7.03
N GLN A 45 -6.42 6.81 8.07
CA GLN A 45 -6.46 6.31 9.44
C GLN A 45 -7.59 5.30 9.64
N ARG A 46 -8.76 5.55 9.06
CA ARG A 46 -9.89 4.62 9.14
C ARG A 46 -9.61 3.34 8.37
N ALA A 47 -9.03 3.42 7.17
CA ALA A 47 -8.63 2.24 6.42
C ALA A 47 -7.58 1.41 7.19
N TRP A 48 -6.56 2.07 7.73
CA TRP A 48 -5.49 1.43 8.49
C TRP A 48 -6.02 0.69 9.72
N ARG A 49 -6.90 1.32 10.51
CA ARG A 49 -7.52 0.69 11.69
C ARG A 49 -8.40 -0.51 11.33
N ALA A 50 -9.03 -0.51 10.15
CA ALA A 50 -9.96 -1.55 9.76
C ALA A 50 -9.31 -2.90 9.41
N GLN A 51 -8.03 -2.91 9.00
CA GLN A 51 -7.45 -4.12 8.41
C GLN A 51 -6.78 -5.06 9.41
N ASN A 52 -6.47 -4.63 10.63
CA ASN A 52 -5.75 -5.44 11.63
C ASN A 52 -4.42 -6.04 11.11
N ILE A 53 -3.78 -5.37 10.13
CA ILE A 53 -2.51 -5.79 9.52
C ILE A 53 -1.36 -4.93 10.08
N PRO A 54 -0.18 -5.50 10.40
CA PRO A 54 0.94 -4.75 10.97
C PRO A 54 1.68 -3.88 9.93
N VAL A 55 0.98 -2.87 9.39
CA VAL A 55 1.57 -1.82 8.56
C VAL A 55 1.79 -0.58 9.43
N PRO A 56 2.99 0.01 9.49
CA PRO A 56 3.19 1.28 10.15
C PRO A 56 2.39 2.38 9.46
N TYR A 57 1.60 3.17 10.21
CA TYR A 57 0.85 4.29 9.63
C TYR A 57 1.76 5.29 8.89
N SER A 58 2.98 5.49 9.41
CA SER A 58 4.00 6.32 8.76
C SER A 58 4.39 5.84 7.36
N ALA A 59 4.32 4.53 7.07
CA ALA A 59 4.59 3.99 5.75
C ALA A 59 3.52 4.42 4.73
N ILE A 60 2.25 4.52 5.16
CA ILE A 60 1.15 5.03 4.34
C ILE A 60 1.40 6.49 4.01
N ILE A 61 1.65 7.31 5.03
CA ILE A 61 1.89 8.75 4.86
C ILE A 61 3.14 9.00 4.00
N TYR A 62 4.18 8.20 4.17
CA TYR A 62 5.39 8.27 3.35
C TYR A 62 5.09 8.08 1.86
N GLN A 63 4.26 7.11 1.48
CA GLN A 63 3.89 6.92 0.07
C GLN A 63 3.08 8.11 -0.48
N LEU A 64 2.17 8.69 0.31
CA LEU A 64 1.39 9.87 -0.13
C LEU A 64 2.30 11.10 -0.34
N ARG A 65 3.23 11.35 0.59
CA ARG A 65 4.15 12.50 0.53
C ARG A 65 5.02 12.49 -0.73
N ARG A 66 5.37 11.30 -1.24
CA ARG A 66 6.20 11.19 -2.45
C ARG A 66 5.49 11.61 -3.74
N LEU A 67 4.16 11.71 -3.70
CA LEU A 67 3.32 11.96 -4.87
C LEU A 67 2.69 13.35 -4.89
N VAL A 68 2.93 14.15 -3.85
CA VAL A 68 2.45 15.52 -3.75
C VAL A 68 3.63 16.48 -3.76
N GLU A 69 3.46 17.62 -4.42
CA GLU A 69 4.47 18.67 -4.47
C GLU A 69 4.87 19.08 -3.04
N SER A 70 6.17 19.28 -2.81
CA SER A 70 6.78 19.58 -1.50
C SER A 70 6.55 18.53 -0.38
N GLY A 71 5.86 17.42 -0.66
CA GLY A 71 5.46 16.45 0.35
C GLY A 71 4.36 16.93 1.29
N ASN A 72 3.70 18.05 1.00
CA ASN A 72 2.64 18.59 1.83
C ASN A 72 1.26 18.03 1.43
N VAL A 73 0.87 16.93 2.08
CA VAL A 73 -0.40 16.23 1.79
C VAL A 73 -1.63 17.06 2.17
N LEU A 74 -1.54 17.94 3.19
CA LEU A 74 -2.66 18.82 3.53
C LEU A 74 -2.83 19.93 2.51
N ALA A 75 -1.75 20.55 2.05
CA ALA A 75 -1.85 21.53 0.95
C ALA A 75 -2.47 20.91 -0.31
N PHE A 76 -2.15 19.64 -0.61
CA PHE A 76 -2.84 18.91 -1.68
C PHE A 76 -4.34 18.74 -1.40
N ASN A 77 -4.72 18.36 -0.18
CA ASN A 77 -6.11 18.21 0.26
C ASN A 77 -6.92 19.52 0.17
N ASP A 78 -6.30 20.63 0.57
CA ASP A 78 -6.96 21.93 0.74
C ASP A 78 -6.95 22.77 -0.55
N ALA A 79 -6.35 22.25 -1.62
CA ALA A 79 -6.29 22.93 -2.91
C ALA A 79 -7.69 23.29 -3.43
N GLN A 80 -7.85 24.50 -3.95
CA GLN A 80 -9.13 24.95 -4.51
C GLN A 80 -9.59 24.01 -5.63
N GLY A 81 -10.86 23.61 -5.58
CA GLY A 81 -11.45 22.68 -6.55
C GLY A 81 -11.09 21.22 -6.31
N ARG A 82 -10.41 20.88 -5.20
CA ARG A 82 -10.11 19.50 -4.86
C ARG A 82 -11.40 18.68 -4.76
N SER A 83 -11.38 17.52 -5.40
CA SER A 83 -12.48 16.56 -5.39
C SER A 83 -12.10 15.29 -4.64
N ARG A 84 -13.12 14.50 -4.27
CA ARG A 84 -12.91 13.15 -3.72
C ARG A 84 -12.23 12.22 -4.73
N GLU A 85 -12.46 12.42 -6.02
CA GLU A 85 -11.85 11.66 -7.11
C GLU A 85 -10.33 11.90 -7.16
N ASP A 86 -9.89 13.15 -6.94
CA ASP A 86 -8.47 13.46 -6.86
C ASP A 86 -7.78 12.81 -5.65
N ILE A 87 -8.44 12.85 -4.49
CA ILE A 87 -7.92 12.24 -3.26
C ILE A 87 -7.86 10.72 -3.41
N ALA A 88 -8.88 10.13 -4.01
CA ALA A 88 -8.89 8.72 -4.38
C ALA A 88 -7.77 8.41 -5.40
N GLY A 89 -7.53 9.31 -6.36
CA GLY A 89 -6.44 9.22 -7.33
C GLY A 89 -5.06 9.19 -6.66
N LEU A 90 -4.84 10.03 -5.64
CA LEU A 90 -3.60 10.01 -4.85
C LEU A 90 -3.38 8.65 -4.17
N TYR A 91 -4.43 8.06 -3.58
CA TYR A 91 -4.34 6.73 -2.99
C TYR A 91 -4.08 5.62 -4.02
N ALA A 92 -4.72 5.69 -5.19
CA ALA A 92 -4.49 4.75 -6.27
C ALA A 92 -3.04 4.82 -6.76
N ALA A 93 -2.52 6.03 -7.00
CA ALA A 93 -1.14 6.23 -7.42
C ALA A 93 -0.14 5.73 -6.37
N ALA A 94 -0.40 5.95 -5.08
CA ALA A 94 0.43 5.43 -4.00
C ALA A 94 0.42 3.89 -3.96
N ARG A 95 -0.76 3.27 -4.13
CA ARG A 95 -0.90 1.81 -4.20
C ARG A 95 -0.10 1.24 -5.37
N ASP A 96 -0.23 1.84 -6.55
CA ASP A 96 0.44 1.36 -7.76
C ASP A 96 1.97 1.50 -7.64
N HIS A 97 2.45 2.60 -7.04
CA HIS A 97 3.87 2.77 -6.72
C HIS A 97 4.40 1.73 -5.70
N VAL A 98 3.58 1.31 -4.73
CA VAL A 98 3.94 0.23 -3.79
C VAL A 98 3.99 -1.13 -4.50
N LEU A 99 3.04 -1.40 -5.38
CA LEU A 99 2.98 -2.67 -6.12
C LEU A 99 4.12 -2.80 -7.13
N SER A 100 4.57 -1.70 -7.74
CA SER A 100 5.71 -1.71 -8.66
C SER A 100 7.07 -1.95 -7.98
N GLN A 101 7.17 -1.73 -6.66
CA GLN A 101 8.36 -2.05 -5.86
C GLN A 101 8.49 -3.54 -5.55
N ARG A 102 7.46 -4.35 -5.82
CA ARG A 102 7.52 -5.78 -5.57
C ARG A 102 8.52 -6.40 -6.56
N PRO A 103 9.59 -7.06 -6.08
CA PRO A 103 10.60 -7.61 -6.98
C PRO A 103 9.95 -8.64 -7.91
N SER A 104 10.13 -8.43 -9.21
CA SER A 104 9.89 -9.42 -10.26
C SER A 104 10.98 -10.50 -10.16
N GLY A 105 10.92 -11.32 -9.11
CA GLY A 105 11.75 -12.52 -9.02
C GLY A 105 11.30 -13.56 -10.05
N PRO A 106 12.20 -14.41 -10.55
CA PRO A 106 11.80 -15.52 -11.41
C PRO A 106 10.77 -16.38 -10.68
N VAL A 107 9.66 -16.70 -11.36
CA VAL A 107 8.73 -17.74 -10.89
C VAL A 107 9.57 -19.01 -10.74
N PRO A 108 9.70 -19.60 -9.53
CA PRO A 108 10.39 -20.87 -9.41
C PRO A 108 9.68 -21.86 -10.32
N PRO A 109 10.39 -22.60 -11.20
CA PRO A 109 9.76 -23.58 -12.06
C PRO A 109 8.92 -24.50 -11.18
N ALA A 110 7.67 -24.75 -11.59
CA ALA A 110 6.79 -25.71 -10.92
C ALA A 110 7.60 -26.99 -10.66
N PRO A 111 7.46 -27.63 -9.48
CA PRO A 111 8.22 -28.82 -9.17
C PRO A 111 7.99 -29.83 -10.29
N ALA A 112 9.04 -30.05 -11.10
CA ALA A 112 9.03 -31.10 -12.09
C ALA A 112 8.71 -32.39 -11.34
N ALA A 113 7.64 -33.04 -11.77
CA ALA A 113 7.16 -34.28 -11.20
C ALA A 113 8.36 -35.21 -10.93
N ALA A 114 8.62 -35.47 -9.65
CA ALA A 114 9.54 -36.50 -9.22
C ALA A 114 8.88 -37.84 -9.57
N LEU A 115 9.02 -38.26 -10.82
CA LEU A 115 8.57 -39.56 -11.27
C LEU A 115 9.43 -40.01 -12.46
N ASP A 116 10.71 -40.31 -12.23
CA ASP A 116 11.49 -41.15 -13.15
C ASP A 116 12.79 -41.74 -12.57
N ALA A 117 12.77 -42.19 -11.31
CA ALA A 117 13.95 -42.86 -10.73
C ALA A 117 13.62 -44.03 -9.78
N ARG A 118 12.54 -44.80 -10.07
CA ARG A 118 12.20 -46.01 -9.30
C ARG A 118 11.90 -47.27 -10.13
N LEU A 119 12.34 -47.34 -11.38
CA LEU A 119 12.15 -48.55 -12.22
C LEU A 119 13.44 -49.12 -12.83
N SER A 120 14.57 -49.08 -12.13
CA SER A 120 15.78 -49.80 -12.57
C SER A 120 16.65 -50.32 -11.42
N ALA A 121 16.04 -50.91 -10.39
CA ALA A 121 16.74 -51.78 -9.43
C ALA A 121 15.89 -53.01 -9.13
#